data_AF-A0A1Q6EP33-F1
#
_entry.id   AF-A0A1Q6EP33-F1
#
_cell.length_a   1.000
_cell.length_b   1.000
_cell.length_c   1.000
_cell.angle_alpha   90.00
_cell.angle_beta   90.00
_cell.angle_gamma   90.00
#
_symmetry.space_group_name_H-M   'P 1'
#
loop_
_entity.id
_entity.type
_entity.pdbx_description
1 polymer ?
#
loop_
_entity_poly.entity_id
_entity_poly.type
_entity_poly.pdbx_seq_one_letter_code
_entity_poly.pdbx_strand_id
1 'polypeptide(L)'
;MEKGLFNQRVYEVVRRIPKGKVATYGQVAALAGAPRNARFVGYALHSNPEPDVIPCHRVVFRDGSLAPGFAFGGPERQRLLLEEEGVAFISPKGMSELSESGEMKGSNAGASGLRVDLARCQWDA
;
A
#
# COMPACT_ATOMS: atom_id res chain seq x y z
N MET A 1 11.83 13.22 17.28
CA MET A 1 12.16 13.47 15.86
C MET A 1 11.33 14.65 15.40
N GLU A 2 11.96 15.67 14.84
CA GLU A 2 11.23 16.73 14.15
C GLU A 2 10.41 16.11 13.01
N LYS A 3 9.11 16.42 12.96
CA LYS A 3 8.14 15.76 12.05
C LYS A 3 8.57 15.88 10.58
N GLY A 4 9.21 16.98 10.20
CA GLY A 4 9.74 17.20 8.85
C GLY A 4 10.81 16.18 8.45
N LEU A 5 11.77 15.90 9.33
CA LEU A 5 12.88 14.98 9.06
C LEU A 5 12.43 13.51 8.95
N PHE A 6 11.34 13.13 9.63
CA PHE A 6 10.77 11.79 9.48
C PHE A 6 10.04 11.64 8.14
N ASN A 7 9.22 12.62 7.76
CA ASN A 7 8.49 12.60 6.50
C ASN A 7 9.44 12.57 5.29
N GLN A 8 10.51 13.38 5.32
CA GLN A 8 11.53 13.38 4.26
C GLN A 8 12.15 11.99 4.07
N ARG A 9 12.56 11.32 5.15
CA ARG A 9 13.09 9.94 5.09
C ARG A 9 12.07 8.94 4.55
N VAL A 10 10.80 9.07 4.92
CA VAL A 10 9.73 8.25 4.34
C VAL A 10 9.66 8.45 2.82
N TYR A 11 9.68 9.70 2.36
CA TYR A 11 9.62 10.01 0.92
C TYR A 11 10.83 9.49 0.16
N GLU A 12 12.03 9.63 0.71
CA GLU A 12 13.27 9.09 0.14
C GLU A 12 13.22 7.57 -0.01
N VAL A 13 12.73 6.85 1.00
CA VAL A 13 12.54 5.39 0.93
C VAL A 13 11.51 5.04 -0.15
N VAL A 14 10.38 5.75 -0.20
CA VAL A 14 9.28 5.44 -1.12
C VAL A 14 9.68 5.70 -2.58
N ARG A 15 10.48 6.74 -2.84
CA ARG A 15 11.07 7.01 -4.17
C ARG A 15 11.92 5.87 -4.70
N ARG A 16 12.50 5.05 -3.82
CA ARG A 16 13.38 3.93 -4.18
C ARG A 16 12.62 2.65 -4.52
N ILE A 17 11.33 2.54 -4.19
CA ILE A 17 10.53 1.34 -4.48
C ILE A 17 10.44 1.19 -6.01
N PRO A 18 10.96 0.10 -6.61
CA PRO A 18 10.94 -0.06 -8.07
C PRO A 18 9.52 -0.19 -8.64
N LYS A 19 9.35 0.16 -9.92
CA LYS A 19 8.11 -0.13 -10.66
C LYS A 19 7.82 -1.63 -10.63
N GLY A 20 6.57 -2.01 -10.36
CA GLY A 20 6.14 -3.41 -10.28
C GLY A 20 6.50 -4.10 -8.95
N LYS A 21 7.03 -3.33 -7.99
CA LYS A 21 7.29 -3.77 -6.62
C LYS A 21 6.52 -2.93 -5.61
N VAL A 22 6.27 -3.50 -4.45
CA VAL A 22 5.59 -2.84 -3.33
C VAL A 22 6.40 -2.95 -2.05
N ALA A 23 6.20 -2.02 -1.12
CA ALA A 23 6.70 -2.12 0.24
C ALA A 23 5.56 -2.06 1.24
N THR A 24 5.70 -2.70 2.40
CA THR A 24 4.71 -2.53 3.47
C THR A 24 4.98 -1.25 4.25
N TYR A 25 3.95 -0.65 4.86
CA TYR A 25 4.14 0.48 5.77
C TYR A 25 5.18 0.22 6.87
N GLY A 26 5.23 -1.01 7.39
CA GLY A 26 6.23 -1.42 8.38
C GLY A 26 7.65 -1.46 7.82
N GLN A 27 7.82 -1.98 6.60
CA GLN A 27 9.10 -1.99 5.91
C GLN A 27 9.60 -0.57 5.65
N VAL A 28 8.73 0.32 5.14
CA VAL A 28 9.08 1.73 4.94
C VAL A 28 9.47 2.40 6.25
N ALA A 29 8.75 2.14 7.33
CA ALA A 29 9.06 2.69 8.64
C ALA A 29 10.44 2.20 9.15
N ALA A 30 10.75 0.92 8.96
CA ALA A 30 12.05 0.35 9.33
C ALA A 30 13.20 0.99 8.54
N LEU A 31 13.06 1.09 7.21
CA LEU A 31 14.06 1.71 6.32
C LEU A 31 14.23 3.21 6.59
N ALA A 32 13.19 3.91 7.05
CA ALA A 32 13.26 5.30 7.49
C ALA A 32 13.89 5.48 8.89
N GLY A 33 14.33 4.39 9.53
CA GLY A 33 14.96 4.39 10.86
C GLY A 33 13.97 4.45 12.03
N ALA A 34 12.71 4.06 11.82
CA ALA A 34 11.65 4.08 12.83
C ALA A 34 10.71 2.85 12.73
N PRO A 35 11.20 1.62 12.98
CA PRO A 35 10.50 0.36 12.69
C PRO A 35 9.11 0.16 13.34
N ARG A 36 8.75 0.97 14.34
CA ARG A 36 7.45 0.90 15.02
C ARG A 36 6.46 1.99 14.57
N ASN A 37 6.81 2.78 13.56
CA ASN A 37 6.08 3.98 13.16
C ASN A 37 5.28 3.80 11.85
N ALA A 38 4.85 2.59 11.52
CA ALA A 38 4.07 2.30 10.31
C ALA A 38 2.84 3.23 10.14
N ARG A 39 2.13 3.52 11.24
CA ARG A 39 0.99 4.46 11.23
C ARG A 39 1.40 5.87 10.80
N PHE A 40 2.58 6.34 11.23
CA PHE A 40 3.10 7.65 10.86
C PHE A 40 3.59 7.71 9.41
N VAL A 41 4.01 6.59 8.83
CA VAL A 41 4.24 6.49 7.38
C VAL A 41 2.96 6.82 6.61
N GLY A 42 1.81 6.27 7.03
CA GLY A 42 0.51 6.61 6.44
C GLY A 42 0.20 8.11 6.51
N TYR A 43 0.47 8.75 7.66
CA TYR A 43 0.29 10.20 7.80
C TYR A 43 1.25 11.00 6.91
N ALA A 44 2.50 10.60 6.79
CA ALA A 44 3.46 11.23 5.88
C ALA A 44 2.98 11.12 4.43
N LEU A 45 2.57 9.94 3.98
CA LEU A 45 2.09 9.72 2.62
C LEU A 45 0.79 10.46 2.29
N HIS A 46 -0.09 10.65 3.28
CA HIS A 46 -1.27 11.49 3.10
C HIS A 46 -0.94 12.98 2.96
N SER A 47 0.20 13.42 3.50
CA SER A 47 0.75 14.77 3.37
C SER A 47 1.87 14.84 2.32
N ASN A 48 1.88 13.92 1.35
CA ASN A 48 2.87 13.88 0.28
C ASN A 48 2.82 15.19 -0.54
N PRO A 49 3.92 15.99 -0.58
CA PRO A 49 3.95 17.24 -1.33
C PRO A 49 4.08 17.06 -2.84
N GLU A 50 4.49 15.88 -3.31
CA GLU A 50 4.74 15.58 -4.74
C GLU A 50 4.06 14.25 -5.13
N PRO A 51 2.73 14.23 -5.26
CA PRO A 51 1.96 13.00 -5.56
C PRO A 51 2.33 12.35 -6.89
N ASP A 52 2.82 13.12 -7.88
CA ASP A 52 3.22 12.60 -9.18
C ASP A 52 4.66 12.05 -9.22
N VAL A 53 5.46 12.35 -8.19
CA VAL A 53 6.90 11.97 -8.13
C VAL A 53 7.15 10.89 -7.10
N ILE A 54 6.49 10.96 -5.95
CA ILE A 54 6.64 9.98 -4.87
C ILE A 54 5.56 8.89 -5.07
N PRO A 55 5.94 7.64 -5.42
CA PRO A 55 4.99 6.59 -5.82
C PRO A 55 4.28 5.97 -4.61
N CYS A 56 3.43 6.74 -3.94
CA CYS A 56 2.78 6.33 -2.69
C CYS A 56 1.82 5.14 -2.87
N HIS A 57 1.31 4.90 -4.08
CA HIS A 57 0.51 3.72 -4.40
C HIS A 57 1.26 2.40 -4.23
N ARG A 58 2.59 2.42 -4.28
CA ARG A 58 3.46 1.23 -4.05
C ARG A 58 3.56 0.83 -2.57
N VAL A 59 2.94 1.57 -1.65
CA VAL A 59 2.94 1.25 -0.21
C VAL A 59 1.61 0.60 0.20
N VAL A 60 1.69 -0.61 0.72
CA VAL A 60 0.53 -1.44 1.08
C VAL A 60 0.56 -1.89 2.55
N PHE A 61 -0.55 -2.44 3.03
CA PHE A 61 -0.59 -3.05 4.37
C PHE A 61 0.21 -4.35 4.43
N ARG A 62 0.53 -4.77 5.66
CA ARG A 62 1.33 -5.97 5.94
C ARG A 62 0.72 -7.28 5.42
N ASP A 63 -0.58 -7.30 5.18
CA ASP A 63 -1.32 -8.46 4.64
C ASP A 63 -1.52 -8.36 3.12
N GLY A 64 -0.95 -7.33 2.48
CA GLY A 64 -1.15 -7.04 1.07
C GLY A 64 -2.43 -6.25 0.76
N SER A 65 -3.21 -5.82 1.76
CA SER A 65 -4.38 -4.99 1.51
C SER A 65 -4.01 -3.57 1.10
N LEU A 66 -4.93 -2.96 0.34
CA LEU A 66 -4.79 -1.60 -0.18
C LEU A 66 -5.31 -0.58 0.82
N ALA A 67 -4.91 0.68 0.68
CA ALA A 67 -5.32 1.76 1.55
C ALA A 67 -6.78 2.17 1.28
N PRO A 68 -7.72 2.04 2.25
CA PRO A 68 -9.11 2.47 2.06
C PRO A 68 -9.23 3.97 1.75
N GLY A 69 -8.36 4.77 2.36
CA GLY A 69 -8.31 6.22 2.18
C GLY A 69 -7.28 6.68 1.14
N PHE A 70 -6.91 5.84 0.17
CA PHE A 70 -6.02 6.28 -0.90
C PHE A 70 -6.65 7.46 -1.64
N ALA A 71 -5.87 8.52 -1.85
CA ALA A 71 -6.37 9.75 -2.45
C ALA A 71 -6.86 9.49 -3.88
N PHE A 72 -7.80 10.32 -4.36
CA PHE A 72 -8.27 10.31 -5.75
C PHE A 72 -8.93 9.01 -6.22
N GLY A 73 -9.64 8.30 -5.33
CA GLY A 73 -10.47 7.15 -5.72
C GLY A 73 -10.31 5.89 -4.84
N GLY A 74 -9.67 6.02 -3.68
CA GLY A 74 -9.62 4.94 -2.70
C GLY A 74 -8.84 3.72 -3.19
N PRO A 75 -9.12 2.54 -2.62
CA PRO A 75 -8.33 1.34 -2.87
C PRO A 75 -8.40 0.87 -4.33
N GLU A 76 -9.49 1.16 -5.05
CA GLU A 76 -9.57 0.81 -6.48
C GLU A 76 -8.63 1.66 -7.34
N ARG A 77 -8.46 2.95 -7.03
CA ARG A 77 -7.46 3.76 -7.72
C ARG A 77 -6.05 3.24 -7.46
N GLN A 78 -5.76 2.86 -6.21
CA GLN A 78 -4.47 2.27 -5.87
C GLN A 78 -4.24 0.96 -6.64
N ARG A 79 -5.27 0.10 -6.74
CA ARG A 79 -5.22 -1.17 -7.49
C ARG A 79 -4.85 -0.93 -8.94
N LEU A 80 -5.56 -0.04 -9.63
CA LEU A 80 -5.33 0.24 -11.06
C LEU A 80 -3.89 0.70 -11.32
N LEU A 81 -3.37 1.62 -10.49
CA LEU A 81 -1.98 2.08 -10.61
C LEU A 81 -0.97 0.94 -10.40
N LEU A 82 -1.23 0.02 -9.47
CA LEU A 82 -0.38 -1.15 -9.23
C LEU A 82 -0.44 -2.14 -10.40
N GLU A 83 -1.63 -2.39 -10.96
CA GLU A 83 -1.81 -3.26 -12.12
C GLU A 83 -1.13 -2.72 -13.37
N GLU A 84 -1.20 -1.41 -13.61
CA GLU A 84 -0.46 -0.72 -14.69
C GLU A 84 1.06 -0.89 -14.56
N GLU A 85 1.55 -1.13 -13.35
CA GLU A 85 2.94 -1.45 -13.09
C GLU A 85 3.28 -2.95 -13.13
N GLY A 86 2.29 -3.82 -13.34
CA GLY A 86 2.45 -5.27 -13.40
C GLY A 86 2.49 -5.97 -12.03
N VAL A 87 1.96 -5.33 -10.97
CA VAL A 87 1.84 -5.94 -9.65
C VAL A 87 0.75 -7.00 -9.65
N ALA A 88 1.09 -8.20 -9.17
CA ALA A 88 0.15 -9.32 -9.09
C ALA A 88 -0.72 -9.25 -7.83
N PHE A 89 -1.97 -9.69 -7.96
CA PHE A 89 -2.92 -9.80 -6.86
C PHE A 89 -3.36 -11.25 -6.66
N ILE A 90 -3.67 -11.60 -5.42
CA ILE A 90 -4.27 -12.85 -5.01
C ILE A 90 -5.67 -12.60 -4.46
N SER A 91 -6.59 -13.50 -4.78
CA SER A 91 -7.91 -13.55 -4.16
C SER A 91 -7.82 -14.16 -2.75
N PRO A 92 -8.71 -13.78 -1.82
CA PRO A 92 -8.82 -14.47 -0.54
C PRO A 92 -9.05 -15.97 -0.76
N LYS A 93 -8.34 -16.82 0.00
CA LYS A 93 -8.64 -18.26 0.05
C LYS A 93 -10.10 -18.45 0.49
N GLY A 94 -10.89 -19.17 -0.30
CA GLY A 94 -12.32 -19.42 -0.06
C GLY A 94 -13.27 -18.71 -1.02
N MET A 95 -12.77 -17.86 -1.94
CA MET A 95 -13.60 -17.27 -3.01
C MET A 95 -13.71 -18.21 -4.23
N SER A 96 -13.99 -19.49 -3.99
CA SER A 96 -14.53 -20.40 -5.00
C SER A 96 -15.97 -20.69 -4.61
N GLU A 97 -16.90 -20.20 -5.44
CA GLU A 97 -18.36 -20.44 -5.41
C GLU A 97 -19.23 -19.45 -4.57
N LEU A 98 -19.89 -18.55 -5.32
CA LEU A 98 -21.18 -17.84 -5.14
C LEU A 98 -21.79 -17.61 -3.73
N SER A 99 -22.29 -16.38 -3.48
CA SER A 99 -23.71 -16.20 -3.11
C SER A 99 -24.25 -14.82 -3.48
N GLU A 100 -25.51 -14.78 -3.94
CA GLU A 100 -26.31 -13.60 -4.34
C GLU A 100 -26.84 -12.76 -3.16
N SER A 101 -26.44 -13.05 -1.93
CA SER A 101 -26.89 -12.32 -0.74
C SER A 101 -25.83 -11.30 -0.32
N GLY A 102 -25.97 -10.09 -0.85
CA GLY A 102 -25.14 -8.96 -0.49
C GLY A 102 -25.25 -8.62 1.00
N GLU A 103 -24.16 -8.85 1.74
CA GLU A 103 -23.71 -8.03 2.86
C GLU A 103 -22.30 -8.48 3.29
N MET A 104 -21.28 -7.66 2.99
CA MET A 104 -19.90 -7.90 3.41
C MET A 104 -19.52 -7.00 4.59
N LYS A 105 -19.27 -7.62 5.75
CA LYS A 105 -18.73 -6.94 6.93
C LYS A 105 -17.23 -6.64 6.76
N GLY A 106 -16.91 -5.35 6.85
CA GLY A 106 -15.61 -4.73 7.17
C GLY A 106 -14.36 -5.60 7.02
N SER A 107 -13.80 -5.63 5.80
CA SER A 107 -12.41 -6.00 5.60
C SER A 107 -11.72 -4.85 4.88
N ASN A 108 -10.53 -4.43 5.35
CA ASN A 108 -9.73 -3.36 4.73
C ASN A 108 -9.12 -3.78 3.37
N ALA A 109 -9.64 -4.86 2.79
CA ALA A 109 -9.45 -5.15 1.39
C ALA A 109 -10.01 -3.98 0.57
N GLY A 110 -9.52 -3.73 -0.64
CA GLY A 110 -10.29 -2.92 -1.59
C GLY A 110 -11.69 -3.48 -1.83
N ALA A 111 -12.47 -2.82 -2.69
CA ALA A 111 -13.87 -3.18 -2.94
C ALA A 111 -14.06 -4.64 -3.40
N SER A 112 -12.98 -5.31 -3.84
CA SER A 112 -12.93 -6.67 -4.36
C SER A 112 -12.40 -7.75 -3.42
N GLY A 113 -11.91 -7.44 -2.21
CA GLY A 113 -11.28 -8.46 -1.37
C GLY A 113 -9.82 -8.80 -1.73
N LEU A 114 -9.32 -8.33 -2.88
CA LEU A 114 -7.98 -8.65 -3.40
C LEU A 114 -6.84 -8.20 -2.47
N ARG A 115 -5.72 -8.92 -2.53
CA ARG A 115 -4.47 -8.61 -1.84
C ARG A 115 -3.32 -8.62 -2.83
N VAL A 116 -2.34 -7.75 -2.67
CA VAL A 116 -1.09 -7.86 -3.42
C VAL A 116 -0.39 -9.18 -3.07
N ASP A 117 0.12 -9.88 -4.07
CA ASP A 117 0.98 -11.05 -3.89
C ASP A 117 2.35 -10.60 -3.35
N LEU A 118 2.45 -10.45 -2.03
CA LEU A 118 3.69 -10.01 -1.39
C LEU A 118 4.85 -10.98 -1.63
N ALA A 119 4.60 -12.28 -1.81
CA ALA A 119 5.65 -13.25 -2.09
C ALA A 119 6.35 -12.98 -3.44
N ARG A 120 5.61 -12.42 -4.41
CA ARG A 120 6.13 -12.08 -5.74
C ARG A 120 6.57 -10.62 -5.86
N CYS A 121 5.80 -9.72 -5.27
CA CYS A 121 5.87 -8.30 -5.56
C CYS A 121 6.52 -7.47 -4.45
N GLN A 122 6.78 -8.04 -3.26
CA GLN A 122 7.47 -7.27 -2.22
C GLN A 122 8.89 -6.88 -2.68
N TRP A 123 9.25 -5.63 -2.42
CA TRP A 123 10.57 -5.09 -2.66
C TRP A 123 11.55 -5.63 -1.63
N ASP A 124 12.67 -6.19 -2.08
CA ASP A 124 13.81 -6.58 -1.26
C ASP A 124 14.83 -5.42 -1.27
N ALA A 125 15.05 -4.78 -0.11
CA ALA A 125 15.61 -3.44 0.02
C ALA A 125 16.92 -3.41 0.81
#